data_AF-A0A1F2RLX6-F1
#
_entry.id   AF-A0A1F2RLX6-F1
#
_cell.length_a   1.000
_cell.length_b   1.000
_cell.length_c   1.000
_cell.angle_alpha   90.00
_cell.angle_beta   90.00
_cell.angle_gamma   90.00
#
_symmetry.space_group_name_H-M   'P 1'
#
loop_
_entity.id
_entity.type
_entity.pdbx_description
1 polymer ?
#
loop_
_entity_poly.entity_id
_entity_poly.type
_entity_poly.pdbx_seq_one_letter_code
_entity_poly.pdbx_strand_id
1 'polypeptide(L)'
;MPEVMKRVDAVRQQRLASSREATRGLAKVPTLFGEIRQPKRSYLAIPEVSSERRLYIPVAFLSAEIIASNKLYTISQADLFTFGILSSAMHMAWVRQVSGRLESRFQYSGKIVYNNFPFPEAPSEQQRAAVEAAAQAVLDARKQFPDATLADLYDPLTMPPALAKAHAALDRAVDRCYRSQPFENDRQRVEHLFSLYEKLTAPLLPAVPQGRRKRQRVSPAR
;
A
#
# COMPACT_ATOMS: atom_id res chain seq x y z
N MET A 1 11.01 -18.13 -35.60
CA MET A 1 9.85 -18.06 -34.69
C MET A 1 8.65 -17.34 -35.35
N PRO A 2 7.94 -17.97 -36.30
CA PRO A 2 6.87 -17.30 -37.07
C PRO A 2 5.69 -16.81 -36.20
N GLU A 3 5.24 -17.61 -35.23
CA GLU A 3 4.10 -17.26 -34.36
C GLU A 3 4.39 -16.06 -33.44
N VAL A 4 5.64 -15.90 -32.99
CA VAL A 4 6.05 -14.74 -32.18
C VAL A 4 5.98 -13.46 -33.02
N MET A 5 6.44 -13.52 -34.27
CA MET A 5 6.41 -12.36 -35.17
C MET A 5 4.99 -11.88 -35.45
N LYS A 6 4.02 -12.80 -35.61
CA LYS A 6 2.61 -12.44 -35.74
C LYS A 6 2.10 -11.62 -34.55
N ARG A 7 2.49 -11.97 -33.31
CA ARG A 7 2.13 -11.21 -32.10
C ARG A 7 2.81 -9.84 -32.06
N VAL A 8 4.09 -9.78 -32.43
CA VAL A 8 4.85 -8.51 -32.49
C VAL A 8 4.23 -7.55 -33.51
N ASP A 9 3.85 -8.05 -34.68
CA ASP A 9 3.19 -7.24 -35.71
C ASP A 9 1.80 -6.78 -35.25
N ALA A 10 1.01 -7.64 -34.60
CA ALA A 10 -0.27 -7.24 -34.02
C ALA A 10 -0.13 -6.11 -32.99
N VAL A 11 0.89 -6.17 -32.12
CA VAL A 11 1.21 -5.09 -31.17
C VAL A 11 1.61 -3.81 -31.90
N ARG A 12 2.43 -3.91 -32.96
CA ARG A 12 2.80 -2.75 -33.78
C ARG A 12 1.57 -2.07 -34.38
N GLN A 13 0.68 -2.84 -35.01
CA GLN A 13 -0.52 -2.30 -35.65
C GLN A 13 -1.47 -1.67 -34.63
N GLN A 14 -1.70 -2.32 -33.49
CA GLN A 14 -2.52 -1.77 -32.41
C GLN A 14 -1.95 -0.44 -31.89
N ARG A 15 -0.63 -0.31 -31.76
CA ARG A 15 0.03 0.93 -31.33
C ARG A 15 -0.08 2.03 -32.38
N LEU A 16 0.08 1.73 -33.67
CA LEU A 16 -0.05 2.70 -34.77
C LEU A 16 -1.47 3.27 -34.88
N ALA A 17 -2.50 2.47 -34.60
CA ALA A 17 -3.88 2.89 -34.61
C ALA A 17 -4.30 3.77 -33.41
N SER A 18 -3.41 3.98 -32.42
CA SER A 18 -3.74 4.76 -31.22
C SER A 18 -3.85 6.26 -31.51
N SER A 19 -4.84 6.92 -30.91
CA SER A 19 -4.97 8.39 -30.91
C SER A 19 -3.87 9.10 -30.12
N ARG A 20 -3.24 8.43 -29.15
CA ARG A 20 -2.18 9.00 -28.32
C ARG A 20 -0.82 8.91 -29.02
N GLU A 21 -0.18 10.06 -29.24
CA GLU A 21 1.12 10.16 -29.92
C GLU A 21 2.21 9.30 -29.29
N ALA A 22 2.34 9.34 -27.96
CA ALA A 22 3.29 8.50 -27.23
C ALA A 22 3.09 7.00 -27.51
N THR A 23 1.85 6.54 -27.63
CA THR A 23 1.56 5.13 -27.95
C THR A 23 1.96 4.79 -29.38
N ARG A 24 1.71 5.68 -30.36
CA ARG A 24 2.18 5.49 -31.75
C ARG A 24 3.71 5.44 -31.82
N GLY A 25 4.40 6.27 -31.04
CA GLY A 25 5.86 6.24 -30.92
C GLY A 25 6.41 4.87 -30.50
N LEU A 26 5.71 4.17 -29.60
CA LEU A 26 6.08 2.81 -29.14
C LEU A 26 5.94 1.73 -30.22
N ALA A 27 5.30 2.00 -31.37
CA ALA A 27 5.24 1.07 -32.48
C ALA A 27 6.62 0.78 -33.09
N LYS A 28 7.62 1.66 -32.87
CA LYS A 28 9.01 1.47 -33.28
C LYS A 28 9.72 0.36 -32.51
N VAL A 29 9.24 0.04 -31.30
CA VAL A 29 9.78 -0.99 -30.40
C VAL A 29 8.68 -1.98 -29.98
N PRO A 30 8.06 -2.71 -30.93
CA PRO A 30 6.86 -3.52 -30.67
C PRO A 30 7.13 -4.78 -29.83
N THR A 31 8.40 -5.14 -29.65
CA THR A 31 8.86 -6.25 -28.81
C THR A 31 9.01 -5.87 -27.34
N LEU A 32 8.98 -4.58 -27.00
CA LEU A 32 9.13 -4.06 -25.65
C LEU A 32 7.78 -3.55 -25.10
N PHE A 33 7.59 -3.66 -23.79
CA PHE A 33 6.50 -2.97 -23.10
C PHE A 33 6.70 -1.46 -23.13
N GLY A 34 5.59 -0.71 -23.12
CA GLY A 34 5.64 0.76 -23.19
C GLY A 34 6.28 1.41 -21.97
N GLU A 35 6.12 0.79 -20.81
CA GLU A 35 6.82 1.15 -19.58
C GLU A 35 7.45 -0.11 -18.98
N ILE A 36 8.77 -0.12 -18.85
CA ILE A 36 9.51 -1.24 -18.27
C ILE A 36 10.02 -0.78 -16.91
N ARG A 37 9.36 -1.27 -15.85
CA ARG A 37 9.67 -0.96 -14.44
C ARG A 37 10.01 -2.21 -13.63
N GLN A 38 10.35 -3.30 -14.31
CA GLN A 38 10.60 -4.58 -13.67
C GLN A 38 11.82 -4.49 -12.73
N PRO A 39 11.67 -4.87 -11.44
CA PRO A 39 12.81 -4.95 -10.52
C PRO A 39 13.84 -6.00 -10.97
N LYS A 40 15.12 -5.73 -10.70
CA LYS A 40 16.22 -6.67 -10.99
C LYS A 40 16.41 -7.76 -9.93
N ARG A 41 15.68 -7.67 -8.82
CA ARG A 41 15.75 -8.58 -7.66
C ARG A 41 14.33 -8.92 -7.22
N SER A 42 14.18 -9.89 -6.32
CA SER A 42 12.90 -10.17 -5.67
C SER A 42 12.31 -8.88 -5.07
N TYR A 43 11.00 -8.74 -5.17
CA TYR A 43 10.30 -7.53 -4.80
C TYR A 43 9.03 -7.86 -4.03
N LEU A 44 8.60 -6.91 -3.20
CA LEU A 44 7.28 -6.96 -2.59
C LEU A 44 6.25 -6.37 -3.56
N ALA A 45 5.26 -7.18 -3.90
CA ALA A 45 4.17 -6.84 -4.80
C ALA A 45 2.94 -6.39 -4.00
N ILE A 46 2.36 -5.26 -4.40
CA ILE A 46 1.16 -4.69 -3.80
C ILE A 46 0.12 -4.47 -4.92
N PRO A 47 -1.04 -5.14 -4.86
CA PRO A 47 -2.11 -4.91 -5.83
C PRO A 47 -2.56 -3.45 -5.88
N GLU A 48 -2.66 -2.88 -7.08
CA GLU A 48 -3.25 -1.55 -7.28
C GLU A 48 -4.72 -1.55 -6.87
N VAL A 49 -5.50 -2.55 -7.29
CA VAL A 49 -6.93 -2.64 -6.98
C VAL A 49 -7.22 -3.93 -6.20
N SER A 50 -7.87 -3.80 -5.05
CA SER A 50 -8.31 -4.94 -4.22
C SER A 50 -9.69 -4.67 -3.63
N SER A 51 -10.46 -5.74 -3.37
CA SER A 51 -11.76 -5.59 -2.70
C SER A 51 -11.60 -4.95 -1.32
N GLU A 52 -12.48 -4.00 -1.08
CA GLU A 52 -12.77 -3.31 0.16
C GLU A 52 -13.29 -4.22 1.28
N ARG A 53 -13.83 -5.40 0.94
CA ARG A 53 -14.28 -6.38 1.94
C ARG A 53 -13.12 -6.96 2.74
N ARG A 54 -11.91 -7.03 2.15
CA ARG A 54 -10.75 -7.65 2.80
C ARG A 54 -10.26 -6.79 3.96
N LEU A 55 -9.93 -7.45 5.07
CA LEU A 55 -9.33 -6.76 6.23
C LEU A 55 -7.91 -6.27 5.91
N TYR A 56 -7.18 -6.95 5.03
CA TYR A 56 -5.84 -6.58 4.58
C TYR A 56 -5.74 -6.70 3.06
N ILE A 57 -4.98 -5.81 2.43
CA ILE A 57 -4.58 -5.97 1.02
C ILE A 57 -3.54 -7.11 0.96
N PRO A 58 -3.76 -8.19 0.17
CA PRO A 58 -2.82 -9.29 0.10
C PRO A 58 -1.54 -8.88 -0.65
N VAL A 59 -0.49 -8.54 0.09
CA VAL A 59 0.86 -8.27 -0.44
C VAL A 59 1.69 -9.55 -0.44
N ALA A 60 2.62 -9.69 -1.40
CA ALA A 60 3.43 -10.91 -1.54
C ALA A 60 4.84 -10.62 -2.06
N PHE A 61 5.82 -11.40 -1.60
CA PHE A 61 7.15 -11.42 -2.21
C PHE A 61 7.11 -12.23 -3.52
N LEU A 62 7.63 -11.66 -4.60
CA LEU A 62 7.74 -12.30 -5.91
C LEU A 62 9.19 -12.25 -6.40
N SER A 63 9.59 -13.23 -7.21
CA SER A 63 10.92 -13.27 -7.82
C SER A 63 11.04 -12.26 -8.96
N ALA A 64 12.27 -11.86 -9.31
CA ALA A 64 12.54 -10.95 -10.43
C ALA A 64 12.10 -11.51 -11.80
N GLU A 65 11.93 -12.82 -11.89
CA GLU A 65 11.50 -13.54 -13.11
C GLU A 65 9.99 -13.37 -13.38
N ILE A 66 9.21 -13.04 -12.35
CA ILE A 66 7.78 -12.75 -12.49
C ILE A 66 7.63 -11.30 -12.94
N ILE A 67 7.14 -11.08 -14.16
CA ILE A 67 6.96 -9.74 -14.70
C ILE A 67 5.75 -9.06 -14.05
N ALA A 68 5.99 -7.98 -13.31
CA ALA A 68 4.93 -7.17 -12.71
C ALA A 68 4.23 -6.34 -13.79
N SER A 69 2.90 -6.50 -13.91
CA SER A 69 2.08 -5.59 -14.71
C SER A 69 1.94 -4.23 -14.02
N ASN A 70 1.39 -3.25 -14.74
CA ASN A 70 1.07 -1.94 -14.17
C ASN A 70 -0.01 -1.98 -13.07
N LYS A 71 -0.65 -3.14 -12.85
CA LYS A 71 -1.63 -3.36 -11.77
C LYS A 71 -0.98 -3.82 -10.45
N LEU A 72 0.35 -3.90 -10.41
CA LEU A 72 1.13 -4.15 -9.21
C LEU A 72 2.08 -2.99 -8.96
N TYR A 73 2.02 -2.42 -7.76
CA TYR A 73 3.14 -1.65 -7.23
C TYR A 73 4.22 -2.60 -6.75
N THR A 74 5.48 -2.19 -6.92
CA THR A 74 6.65 -2.99 -6.55
C THR A 74 7.54 -2.20 -5.59
N ILE A 75 7.98 -2.85 -4.52
CA ILE A 75 9.02 -2.33 -3.63
C ILE A 75 10.23 -3.25 -3.76
N SER A 76 11.30 -2.70 -4.33
CA SER A 76 12.59 -3.41 -4.40
C SER A 76 13.24 -3.43 -3.02
N GLN A 77 13.93 -4.52 -2.69
CA GLN A 77 14.66 -4.65 -1.41
C GLN A 77 13.78 -4.50 -0.15
N ALA A 78 12.49 -4.80 -0.25
CA ALA A 78 11.62 -4.89 0.92
C ALA A 78 12.09 -6.01 1.85
N ASP A 79 12.13 -5.73 3.14
CA ASP A 79 12.41 -6.69 4.21
C ASP A 79 11.12 -7.18 4.89
N LEU A 80 11.26 -8.09 5.84
CA LEU A 80 10.12 -8.59 6.63
C LEU A 80 9.46 -7.48 7.44
N PHE A 81 10.22 -6.47 7.88
CA PHE A 81 9.67 -5.32 8.58
C PHE A 81 8.72 -4.52 7.67
N THR A 82 9.15 -4.19 6.45
CA THR A 82 8.34 -3.51 5.43
C THR A 82 7.09 -4.32 5.09
N PHE A 83 7.23 -5.63 4.87
CA PHE A 83 6.07 -6.51 4.68
C PHE A 83 5.11 -6.45 5.87
N GLY A 84 5.64 -6.50 7.10
CA GLY A 84 4.88 -6.46 8.34
C GLY A 84 4.07 -5.17 8.47
N ILE A 85 4.70 -4.01 8.25
CA ILE A 85 4.04 -2.71 8.27
C ILE A 85 2.91 -2.67 7.22
N LEU A 86 3.19 -3.02 5.97
CA LEU A 86 2.21 -2.94 4.89
C LEU A 86 1.09 -3.99 4.97
N SER A 87 1.28 -5.02 5.79
CA SER A 87 0.29 -6.07 6.06
C SER A 87 -0.45 -5.87 7.39
N SER A 88 -0.28 -4.71 8.04
CA SER A 88 -0.85 -4.41 9.35
C SER A 88 -2.19 -3.66 9.29
N ALA A 89 -2.97 -3.74 10.37
CA ALA A 89 -4.17 -2.95 10.58
C ALA A 89 -3.85 -1.46 10.63
N MET A 90 -2.67 -1.06 11.10
CA MET A 90 -2.21 0.33 11.09
C MET A 90 -2.12 0.90 9.68
N HIS A 91 -1.46 0.18 8.77
CA HIS A 91 -1.39 0.58 7.37
C HIS A 91 -2.75 0.52 6.68
N MET A 92 -3.56 -0.50 7.00
CA MET A 92 -4.91 -0.61 6.44
C MET A 92 -5.86 0.49 6.91
N ALA A 93 -5.72 0.97 8.15
CA ALA A 93 -6.45 2.13 8.65
C ALA A 93 -6.12 3.39 7.84
N TRP A 94 -4.83 3.60 7.51
CA TRP A 94 -4.40 4.66 6.60
C TRP A 94 -4.98 4.49 5.20
N VAL A 95 -4.80 3.31 4.59
CA VAL A 95 -5.31 2.98 3.24
C VAL A 95 -6.81 3.29 3.17
N ARG A 96 -7.61 2.84 4.13
CA ARG A 96 -9.06 3.07 4.13
C ARG A 96 -9.42 4.55 4.07
N GLN A 97 -8.63 5.38 4.74
CA GLN A 97 -8.90 6.80 4.93
C GLN A 97 -8.37 7.69 3.80
N VAL A 98 -7.22 7.35 3.20
CA VAL A 98 -6.53 8.23 2.23
C VAL A 98 -6.46 7.69 0.80
N SER A 99 -6.64 6.38 0.59
CA SER A 99 -6.52 5.81 -0.75
C SER A 99 -7.66 6.26 -1.66
N GLY A 100 -7.36 6.37 -2.97
CA GLY A 100 -8.38 6.47 -3.99
C GLY A 100 -9.22 5.19 -4.04
N ARG A 101 -10.31 5.23 -4.80
CA ARG A 101 -11.22 4.09 -4.96
C ARG A 101 -11.60 3.87 -6.42
N LEU A 102 -11.73 2.60 -6.81
CA LEU A 102 -12.45 2.22 -8.02
C LEU A 102 -13.85 1.78 -7.59
N GLU A 103 -14.84 2.63 -7.79
CA GLU A 103 -16.13 2.57 -7.11
C GLU A 103 -15.91 2.54 -5.59
N SER A 104 -16.05 1.38 -4.93
CA SER A 104 -15.76 1.22 -3.50
C SER A 104 -14.47 0.43 -3.22
N ARG A 105 -13.88 -0.23 -4.23
CA ARG A 105 -12.66 -1.03 -4.08
C ARG A 105 -11.47 -0.16 -3.75
N PHE A 106 -10.54 -0.66 -2.94
CA PHE A 106 -9.28 0.03 -2.69
C PHE A 106 -8.54 0.25 -4.00
N GLN A 107 -8.08 1.47 -4.25
CA GLN A 107 -7.11 1.78 -5.29
C GLN A 107 -5.84 2.32 -4.64
N TYR A 108 -4.91 1.40 -4.38
CA TYR A 108 -3.62 1.71 -3.79
C TYR A 108 -2.82 2.64 -4.69
N SER A 109 -2.02 3.53 -4.10
CA SER A 109 -1.14 4.42 -4.84
C SER A 109 0.16 4.65 -4.06
N GLY A 110 1.30 4.44 -4.72
CA GLY A 110 2.60 4.77 -4.13
C GLY A 110 2.70 6.23 -3.72
N LYS A 111 2.16 7.16 -4.53
CA LYS A 111 2.25 8.61 -4.27
C LYS A 111 1.31 9.10 -3.18
N ILE A 112 0.10 8.53 -3.08
CA ILE A 112 -0.94 9.00 -2.17
C ILE A 112 -0.91 8.25 -0.84
N VAL A 113 -0.73 6.92 -0.90
CA VAL A 113 -0.78 6.06 0.28
C VAL A 113 0.61 5.89 0.87
N TYR A 114 1.52 5.24 0.13
CA TYR A 114 2.82 4.82 0.67
C TYR A 114 3.71 6.01 1.05
N ASN A 115 3.90 6.97 0.14
CA ASN A 115 4.78 8.11 0.37
C ASN A 115 4.32 9.03 1.51
N ASN A 116 3.02 9.04 1.80
CA ASN A 116 2.44 9.89 2.85
C ASN A 116 2.12 9.09 4.12
N PHE A 117 2.39 7.78 4.15
CA PHE A 117 2.15 6.96 5.34
C PHE A 117 3.18 7.33 6.43
N PRO A 118 2.73 7.76 7.61
CA PRO A 118 3.63 8.04 8.74
C PRO A 118 4.16 6.72 9.30
N PHE A 119 5.35 6.30 8.85
CA PHE A 119 6.06 5.15 9.42
C PHE A 119 6.43 5.43 10.89
N PRO A 120 6.55 4.37 11.74
CA PRO A 120 6.91 4.56 13.13
C PRO A 120 8.28 5.23 13.26
N GLU A 121 8.39 6.24 14.12
CA GLU A 121 9.64 6.96 14.36
C GLU A 121 10.61 6.11 15.21
N ALA A 122 11.73 5.71 14.60
CA ALA A 122 12.83 5.00 15.28
C ALA A 122 12.41 3.81 16.16
N PRO A 123 11.78 2.76 15.59
CA PRO A 123 11.47 1.55 16.34
C PRO A 123 12.77 0.93 16.90
N SER A 124 12.74 0.49 18.16
CA SER A 124 13.85 -0.23 18.77
C SER A 124 14.13 -1.54 18.03
N GLU A 125 15.35 -2.08 18.17
CA GLU A 125 15.70 -3.37 17.59
C GLU A 125 14.74 -4.48 18.02
N GLN A 126 14.31 -4.46 19.29
CA GLN A 126 13.35 -5.40 19.83
C GLN A 126 11.96 -5.25 19.18
N GLN A 127 11.50 -4.02 18.95
CA GLN A 127 10.23 -3.76 18.24
C GLN A 127 10.32 -4.22 16.79
N ARG A 128 11.42 -3.90 16.09
CA ARG A 128 11.67 -4.30 14.70
C ARG A 128 11.70 -5.83 14.57
N ALA A 129 12.44 -6.52 15.43
CA ALA A 129 12.50 -7.99 15.47
C ALA A 129 11.14 -8.63 15.77
N ALA A 130 10.33 -8.03 16.66
CA ALA A 130 8.99 -8.51 16.94
C ALA A 130 8.05 -8.40 15.74
N VAL A 131 8.14 -7.31 14.97
CA VAL A 131 7.38 -7.15 13.71
C VAL A 131 7.85 -8.15 12.67
N GLU A 132 9.17 -8.34 12.50
CA GLU A 132 9.73 -9.30 11.54
C GLU A 132 9.32 -10.74 11.85
N ALA A 133 9.35 -11.15 13.12
CA ALA A 133 8.91 -12.47 13.55
C ALA A 133 7.40 -12.69 13.30
N ALA A 134 6.56 -11.68 13.58
CA ALA A 134 5.13 -11.75 13.32
C ALA A 134 4.81 -11.73 11.81
N ALA A 135 5.56 -10.96 11.03
CA ALA A 135 5.49 -10.95 9.57
C ALA A 135 5.81 -12.33 8.98
N GLN A 136 6.88 -12.97 9.48
CA GLN A 136 7.23 -14.33 9.08
C GLN A 136 6.12 -15.33 9.44
N ALA A 137 5.52 -15.21 10.62
CA ALA A 137 4.38 -16.05 11.02
C ALA A 137 3.16 -15.89 10.10
N VAL A 138 2.90 -14.69 9.55
CA VAL A 138 1.85 -14.49 8.53
C VAL A 138 2.19 -15.26 7.25
N LEU A 139 3.44 -15.18 6.78
CA LEU A 139 3.89 -15.92 5.60
C LEU A 139 3.80 -17.44 5.82
N ASP A 140 4.19 -17.92 6.99
CA ASP A 140 4.15 -19.35 7.32
C ASP A 140 2.72 -19.86 7.51
N ALA A 141 1.81 -19.04 8.05
CA ALA A 141 0.39 -19.37 8.10
C ALA A 141 -0.22 -19.53 6.69
N ARG A 142 0.18 -18.69 5.72
CA ARG A 142 -0.27 -18.84 4.32
C ARG A 142 0.20 -20.18 3.72
N LYS A 143 1.45 -20.60 4.00
CA LYS A 143 2.04 -21.85 3.47
C LYS A 143 1.32 -23.12 3.93
N GLN A 144 0.56 -23.06 5.02
CA GLN A 144 -0.23 -24.21 5.51
C GLN A 144 -1.40 -24.56 4.58
N PHE A 145 -1.73 -23.69 3.61
CA PHE A 145 -2.85 -23.85 2.69
C PHE A 145 -2.38 -23.76 1.23
N PRO A 146 -1.60 -24.74 0.73
CA PRO A 146 -0.95 -24.66 -0.59
C PRO A 146 -1.94 -24.60 -1.77
N ASP A 147 -3.15 -25.15 -1.60
CA ASP A 147 -4.18 -25.18 -2.65
C ASP A 147 -5.09 -23.92 -2.63
N ALA A 148 -4.94 -23.05 -1.62
CA ALA A 148 -5.75 -21.85 -1.48
C ALA A 148 -5.07 -20.64 -2.15
N THR A 149 -5.84 -19.83 -2.86
CA THR A 149 -5.34 -18.57 -3.39
C THR A 149 -5.26 -17.50 -2.30
N LEU A 150 -4.51 -16.42 -2.55
CA LEU A 150 -4.57 -15.25 -1.67
C LEU A 150 -5.97 -14.62 -1.60
N ALA A 151 -6.84 -14.84 -2.60
CA ALA A 151 -8.21 -14.37 -2.52
C ALA A 151 -9.00 -15.17 -1.47
N ASP A 152 -8.85 -16.50 -1.46
CA ASP A 152 -9.52 -17.41 -0.52
C ASP A 152 -9.01 -17.20 0.91
N LEU A 153 -7.70 -17.03 1.08
CA LEU A 153 -7.07 -16.80 2.38
C LEU A 153 -7.44 -15.45 3.01
N TYR A 154 -7.84 -14.46 2.20
CA TYR A 154 -8.15 -13.11 2.67
C TYR A 154 -9.61 -12.70 2.48
N ASP A 155 -10.51 -13.60 2.08
CA ASP A 155 -11.95 -13.34 2.22
C ASP A 155 -12.32 -13.40 3.71
N PRO A 156 -13.02 -12.39 4.25
CA PRO A 156 -13.40 -12.35 5.66
C PRO A 156 -14.19 -13.56 6.18
N LEU A 157 -14.91 -14.26 5.29
CA LEU A 157 -15.73 -15.42 5.67
C LEU A 157 -14.93 -16.72 5.69
N THR A 158 -13.82 -16.81 4.96
CA THR A 158 -13.03 -18.03 4.80
C THR A 158 -11.60 -17.91 5.32
N MET A 159 -11.18 -16.73 5.79
CA MET A 159 -9.83 -16.51 6.33
C MET A 159 -9.53 -17.55 7.43
N PRO A 160 -8.50 -18.41 7.26
CA PRO A 160 -8.22 -19.44 8.24
C PRO A 160 -7.85 -18.85 9.61
N PRO A 161 -8.30 -19.47 10.73
CA PRO A 161 -8.00 -18.97 12.08
C PRO A 161 -6.51 -18.80 12.36
N ALA A 162 -5.66 -19.66 11.79
CA ALA A 162 -4.20 -19.56 11.89
C ALA A 162 -3.67 -18.24 11.29
N LEU A 163 -4.17 -17.85 10.12
CA LEU A 163 -3.78 -16.61 9.44
C LEU A 163 -4.35 -15.38 10.17
N ALA A 164 -5.61 -15.44 10.61
CA ALA A 164 -6.21 -14.37 11.40
C ALA A 164 -5.44 -14.12 12.72
N LYS A 165 -5.04 -15.19 13.42
CA LYS A 165 -4.22 -15.11 14.64
C LYS A 165 -2.83 -14.52 14.36
N ALA A 166 -2.21 -14.88 13.25
CA ALA A 166 -0.91 -14.34 12.84
C ALA A 166 -1.00 -12.83 12.56
N HIS A 167 -2.03 -12.38 11.84
CA HIS A 167 -2.28 -10.95 11.61
C HIS A 167 -2.56 -10.19 12.91
N ALA A 168 -3.38 -10.74 13.81
CA ALA A 168 -3.63 -10.09 15.10
C ALA A 168 -2.34 -9.92 15.94
N ALA A 169 -1.39 -10.87 15.83
CA ALA A 169 -0.08 -10.75 16.47
C ALA A 169 0.79 -9.69 15.80
N LEU A 170 0.79 -9.64 14.46
CA LEU A 170 1.48 -8.62 13.68
C LEU A 170 0.95 -7.22 14.02
N ASP A 171 -0.37 -7.04 14.07
CA ASP A 171 -1.00 -5.77 14.41
C ASP A 171 -0.55 -5.27 15.78
N ARG A 172 -0.53 -6.15 16.80
CA ARG A 172 -0.03 -5.78 18.14
C ARG A 172 1.46 -5.42 18.12
N ALA A 173 2.28 -6.10 17.32
CA ALA A 173 3.70 -5.79 17.20
C ALA A 173 3.92 -4.42 16.54
N VAL A 174 3.17 -4.13 15.47
CA VAL A 174 3.23 -2.87 14.74
C VAL A 174 2.67 -1.71 15.56
N ASP A 175 1.52 -1.87 16.21
CA ASP A 175 0.92 -0.88 17.11
C ASP A 175 1.92 -0.43 18.19
N ARG A 176 2.69 -1.38 18.74
CA ARG A 176 3.73 -1.09 19.74
C ARG A 176 4.91 -0.29 19.20
N CYS A 177 5.13 -0.24 17.89
CA CYS A 177 6.14 0.66 17.29
C CYS A 177 5.70 2.12 17.33
N TYR A 178 4.40 2.40 17.43
CA TYR A 178 3.85 3.75 17.44
C TYR A 178 3.67 4.31 18.85
N ARG A 179 3.20 3.48 19.79
CA ARG A 179 3.06 3.83 21.21
C ARG A 179 2.89 2.60 22.08
N SER A 180 3.03 2.78 23.39
CA SER A 180 2.86 1.68 24.37
C SER A 180 1.40 1.32 24.62
N GLN A 181 0.47 2.29 24.55
CA GLN A 181 -0.96 2.03 24.75
C GLN A 181 -1.59 1.35 23.52
N PRO A 182 -2.47 0.36 23.70
CA PRO A 182 -3.14 -0.29 22.58
C PRO A 182 -4.00 0.69 21.78
N PHE A 183 -4.24 0.36 20.52
CA PHE A 183 -5.28 1.00 19.71
C PHE A 183 -6.54 0.14 19.74
N GLU A 184 -7.65 0.70 20.19
CA GLU A 184 -8.90 -0.05 20.34
C GLU A 184 -9.60 -0.30 19.00
N ASN A 185 -9.39 0.57 18.03
CA ASN A 185 -10.05 0.53 16.72
C ASN A 185 -9.29 1.35 15.66
N ASP A 186 -9.71 1.21 14.41
CA ASP A 186 -9.11 1.93 13.28
C ASP A 186 -9.22 3.45 13.41
N ARG A 187 -10.25 3.98 14.07
CA ARG A 187 -10.38 5.43 14.31
C ARG A 187 -9.23 5.97 15.15
N GLN A 188 -8.89 5.31 16.26
CA GLN A 188 -7.74 5.72 17.08
C GLN A 188 -6.41 5.62 16.31
N ARG A 189 -6.27 4.60 15.44
CA ARG A 189 -5.08 4.48 14.57
C ARG A 189 -4.99 5.66 13.60
N VAL A 190 -6.09 5.99 12.92
CA VAL A 190 -6.17 7.12 11.99
C VAL A 190 -5.88 8.45 12.68
N GLU A 191 -6.50 8.72 13.84
CA GLU A 191 -6.27 9.95 14.61
C GLU A 191 -4.78 10.11 14.98
N HIS A 192 -4.14 9.02 15.41
CA HIS A 192 -2.71 9.02 15.72
C HIS A 192 -1.84 9.24 14.48
N LEU A 193 -2.12 8.55 13.38
CA LEU A 193 -1.38 8.70 12.12
C LEU A 193 -1.50 10.12 11.58
N PHE A 194 -2.67 10.75 11.61
CA PHE A 194 -2.80 12.15 11.20
C PHE A 194 -2.01 13.11 12.08
N SER A 195 -1.95 12.86 13.40
CA SER A 195 -1.10 13.65 14.29
C SER A 195 0.40 13.51 13.94
N LEU A 196 0.86 12.30 13.60
CA LEU A 196 2.23 12.09 13.12
C LEU A 196 2.47 12.75 11.76
N TYR A 197 1.54 12.61 10.83
CA TYR A 197 1.61 13.24 9.52
C TYR A 197 1.72 14.77 9.63
N GLU A 198 0.90 15.39 10.49
CA GLU A 198 0.95 16.83 10.76
C GLU A 198 2.33 17.24 11.30
N LYS A 199 2.91 16.49 12.25
CA LYS A 199 4.27 16.77 12.75
C LYS A 199 5.33 16.69 11.66
N LEU A 200 5.24 15.68 10.78
CA LEU A 200 6.17 15.47 9.68
C LEU A 200 6.05 16.54 8.57
N THR A 201 4.88 17.17 8.45
CA THR A 201 4.57 18.16 7.39
C THR A 201 4.49 19.60 7.86
N ALA A 202 4.41 19.85 9.18
CA ALA A 202 4.39 21.18 9.77
C ALA A 202 5.55 22.11 9.33
N PRO A 203 6.80 21.65 9.13
CA PRO A 203 7.85 22.53 8.61
C PRO A 203 7.75 22.77 7.08
N LEU A 204 6.81 22.12 6.36
CA LEU A 204 6.65 22.19 4.90
C LEU A 204 5.40 22.97 4.45
N LEU A 205 4.46 23.25 5.35
CA LEU A 205 3.26 24.03 5.07
C LEU A 205 3.33 25.39 5.76
N PRO A 206 3.04 26.51 5.07
CA PRO A 206 2.96 27.81 5.73
C PRO A 206 1.88 27.73 6.82
N ALA A 207 2.21 28.18 8.03
CA ALA A 207 1.27 28.23 9.14
C ALA A 207 0.00 28.96 8.69
N VAL A 208 -1.16 28.31 8.86
CA VAL A 208 -2.45 28.95 8.61
C VAL A 208 -2.53 30.16 9.54
N PRO A 209 -2.68 31.40 9.03
CA PRO A 209 -2.81 32.57 9.87
C PRO A 209 -4.00 32.35 10.80
N GLN A 210 -3.76 32.32 12.12
CA GLN A 210 -4.85 32.29 13.08
C GLN A 210 -5.69 33.55 12.85
N GLY A 211 -6.90 33.36 12.32
CA GLY A 211 -7.82 34.46 12.06
C GLY A 211 -7.99 35.29 13.32
N ARG A 212 -7.62 36.58 13.26
CA ARG A 212 -7.87 37.52 14.34
C ARG A 212 -9.36 37.44 14.70
N ARG A 213 -9.68 36.98 15.93
CA ARG A 213 -11.01 37.12 16.51
C ARG A 213 -11.45 38.57 16.33
N LYS A 214 -12.47 38.82 15.49
CA LYS A 214 -13.11 40.12 15.40
C LYS A 214 -13.58 40.50 16.80
N ARG A 215 -12.89 41.46 17.43
CA ARG A 215 -13.42 42.15 18.61
C ARG A 215 -14.76 42.75 18.18
N GLN A 216 -15.86 42.23 18.70
CA GLN A 216 -17.15 42.90 18.58
C GLN A 216 -16.99 44.30 19.17
N ARG A 217 -17.14 45.32 18.32
CA ARG A 217 -17.30 46.70 18.80
C ARG A 217 -18.64 46.75 19.52
N VAL A 218 -18.59 46.85 20.84
CA VAL A 218 -19.76 47.22 21.64
C VAL A 218 -20.05 48.68 21.32
N SER A 219 -21.16 48.95 20.65
CA SER A 219 -21.66 50.32 20.46
C SER A 219 -22.10 50.86 21.82
N PRO A 220 -21.65 52.07 22.23
CA PRO A 220 -22.21 52.69 23.42
C PRO A 220 -23.64 53.16 23.12
N ALA A 221 -24.55 52.86 24.05
CA ALA A 221 -25.92 53.30 24.02
C ALA A 221 -26.02 54.75 24.55
N ARG A 222 -26.61 55.61 23.71
CA ARG A 222 -27.09 56.99 23.94
C ARG A 222 -26.05 58.07 24.21
#